data_AF-A0A434AVM3-F1
#
_entry.id   AF-A0A434AVM3-F1
#
_cell.length_a   1.000
_cell.length_b   1.000
_cell.length_c   1.000
_cell.angle_alpha   90.00
_cell.angle_beta   90.00
_cell.angle_gamma   90.00
#
_symmetry.space_group_name_H-M   'P 1'
#
loop_
_entity.id
_entity.type
_entity.pdbx_description
1 polymer ?
#
loop_
_entity_poly.entity_id
_entity_poly.type
_entity_poly.pdbx_seq_one_letter_code
_entity_poly.pdbx_strand_id
1 'polypeptide(L)'
;MIELSNEMYITKDVYKALVDYGNILVVNLLREAVNLEEKVDEDGEEYYTVREEFETLNYQEGQSQNHYFEELSQLTTNYLKELKDSDKTALCFCLINEEKYYNKLLEYVEEEDSDTMEQYDCKIGREIARLIYQEDKKELMEWCKEFLMDLISIFSTEFDFSLIDESTKYSLEDNLNEYKTRDFMNFPIR
;
A
#
# COMPACT_ATOMS: atom_id res chain seq x y z
N MET A 1 -19.25 10.92 -25.87
CA MET A 1 -18.03 11.35 -25.17
C MET A 1 -18.53 11.96 -23.88
N ILE A 2 -18.34 11.28 -22.75
CA ILE A 2 -18.64 11.90 -21.46
C ILE A 2 -17.52 12.92 -21.27
N GLU A 3 -17.82 14.20 -21.49
CA GLU A 3 -16.97 15.27 -20.99
C GLU A 3 -17.00 15.11 -19.47
N LEU A 4 -15.87 14.67 -18.89
CA LEU A 4 -15.60 14.82 -17.47
C LEU A 4 -15.60 16.33 -17.23
N SER A 5 -16.78 16.90 -16.97
CA SER A 5 -16.90 18.22 -16.38
C SER A 5 -15.92 18.29 -15.22
N ASN A 6 -15.21 19.42 -15.10
CA ASN A 6 -14.09 19.70 -14.19
C ASN A 6 -14.33 19.47 -12.67
N GLU A 7 -15.36 18.72 -12.29
CA GLU A 7 -15.76 18.38 -10.95
C GLU A 7 -15.87 16.85 -10.89
N MET A 8 -14.78 16.20 -10.48
CA MET A 8 -14.78 14.75 -10.27
C MET A 8 -15.54 14.44 -8.98
N TYR A 9 -16.79 14.00 -9.12
CA TYR A 9 -17.57 13.48 -8.00
C TYR A 9 -17.25 11.99 -7.82
N ILE A 10 -16.35 11.68 -6.90
CA ILE A 10 -16.09 10.29 -6.50
C ILE A 10 -17.17 9.87 -5.51
N THR A 11 -18.08 9.02 -5.96
CA THR A 11 -19.08 8.42 -5.07
C THR A 11 -18.42 7.47 -4.08
N LYS A 12 -19.07 7.23 -2.93
CA LYS A 12 -18.56 6.29 -1.91
C LYS A 12 -18.31 4.90 -2.46
N ASP A 13 -19.18 4.43 -3.35
CA ASP A 13 -19.05 3.10 -3.96
C ASP A 13 -17.82 3.01 -4.87
N VAL A 14 -17.55 4.06 -5.64
CA VAL A 14 -16.35 4.13 -6.49
C VAL A 14 -15.09 4.25 -5.63
N TYR A 15 -15.14 5.07 -4.58
CA TYR A 15 -14.03 5.19 -3.63
C TYR A 15 -13.70 3.85 -2.99
N LYS A 16 -14.70 3.16 -2.42
CA LYS A 16 -14.53 1.85 -1.79
C LYS A 16 -14.00 0.81 -2.79
N ALA A 17 -14.52 0.77 -4.01
CA ALA A 17 -14.03 -0.15 -5.03
C ALA A 17 -12.55 0.11 -5.40
N LEU A 18 -12.12 1.38 -5.43
CA LEU A 18 -10.71 1.73 -5.69
C LEU A 18 -9.80 1.37 -4.52
N VAL A 19 -10.26 1.58 -3.28
CA VAL A 19 -9.54 1.13 -2.07
C VAL A 19 -9.43 -0.39 -2.04
N ASP A 20 -10.53 -1.12 -2.23
CA ASP A 20 -10.55 -2.59 -2.27
C ASP A 20 -9.59 -3.14 -3.34
N TYR A 21 -9.56 -2.51 -4.52
CA TYR A 21 -8.62 -2.88 -5.57
C TYR A 21 -7.17 -2.51 -5.20
N GLY A 22 -6.95 -1.36 -4.56
CA GLY A 22 -5.64 -0.97 -4.01
C GLY A 22 -5.13 -1.98 -2.97
N ASN A 23 -5.98 -2.48 -2.09
CA ASN A 23 -5.63 -3.53 -1.12
C ASN A 23 -5.18 -4.82 -1.82
N ILE A 24 -5.80 -5.20 -2.94
CA ILE A 24 -5.34 -6.34 -3.75
C ILE A 24 -3.92 -6.11 -4.29
N LEU A 25 -3.62 -4.89 -4.75
CA LEU A 25 -2.28 -4.54 -5.20
C LEU A 25 -1.26 -4.58 -4.05
N VAL A 26 -1.62 -4.11 -2.86
CA VAL A 26 -0.77 -4.23 -1.67
C VAL A 26 -0.47 -5.69 -1.35
N VAL A 27 -1.50 -6.54 -1.33
CA VAL A 27 -1.36 -7.99 -1.07
C VAL A 27 -0.44 -8.67 -2.09
N ASN A 28 -0.54 -8.30 -3.37
CA ASN A 28 0.35 -8.83 -4.40
C ASN A 28 1.81 -8.47 -4.14
N LEU A 29 2.08 -7.22 -3.76
CA LEU A 29 3.43 -6.79 -3.37
C LEU A 29 3.91 -7.54 -2.13
N LEU A 30 3.09 -7.65 -1.08
CA LEU A 30 3.49 -8.34 0.16
C LEU A 30 3.85 -9.80 -0.13
N ARG A 31 3.07 -10.49 -0.98
CA ARG A 31 3.38 -11.85 -1.42
C ARG A 31 4.71 -11.91 -2.17
N GLU A 32 4.98 -10.94 -3.05
CA GLU A 32 6.25 -10.84 -3.77
C GLU A 32 7.43 -10.53 -2.83
N ALA A 33 7.21 -9.69 -1.82
CA ALA A 33 8.23 -9.32 -0.82
C ALA A 33 8.64 -10.51 0.03
N VAL A 34 7.68 -11.31 0.49
CA VAL A 34 7.96 -12.55 1.23
C VAL A 34 8.64 -13.58 0.33
N ASN A 35 8.16 -13.76 -0.90
CA ASN A 35 8.65 -14.76 -1.84
C ASN A 35 8.85 -16.15 -1.20
N LEU A 36 7.79 -16.69 -0.59
CA LEU A 36 7.82 -18.03 0.00
C LEU A 36 7.99 -19.08 -1.11
N GLU A 37 9.15 -19.72 -1.13
CA GLU A 37 9.53 -20.75 -2.09
C GLU A 37 9.61 -22.11 -1.42
N GLU A 38 9.04 -23.11 -2.07
CA GLU A 38 9.22 -24.52 -1.73
C GLU A 38 10.45 -25.05 -2.49
N LYS A 39 11.37 -25.67 -1.76
CA LYS A 39 12.64 -26.20 -2.25
C LYS A 39 12.80 -27.65 -1.82
N VAL A 40 13.67 -28.37 -2.53
CA VAL A 40 14.01 -29.76 -2.24
C VAL A 40 15.52 -29.84 -2.02
N ASP A 41 15.95 -30.50 -0.96
CA ASP A 41 17.37 -30.67 -0.66
C ASP A 41 18.01 -31.83 -1.45
N GLU A 42 19.30 -32.08 -1.20
CA GLU A 42 20.04 -33.15 -1.89
C GLU A 42 19.53 -34.57 -1.55
N ASP A 43 18.86 -34.72 -0.40
CA ASP A 43 18.30 -35.97 0.09
C ASP A 43 16.85 -36.19 -0.38
N GLY A 44 16.24 -35.18 -1.00
CA GLY A 44 14.88 -35.22 -1.53
C GLY A 44 13.81 -34.73 -0.56
N GLU A 45 14.20 -34.10 0.56
CA GLU A 45 13.29 -33.56 1.56
C GLU A 45 12.85 -32.13 1.17
N GLU A 46 11.55 -31.86 1.31
CA GLU A 46 10.94 -30.56 1.02
C GLU A 46 11.16 -29.58 2.18
N TYR A 47 11.54 -28.35 1.87
CA TYR A 47 11.67 -27.26 2.83
C TYR A 47 11.24 -25.93 2.22
N TYR A 48 10.94 -24.94 3.05
CA TYR A 48 10.51 -23.63 2.62
C TYR A 48 11.58 -22.58 2.90
N THR A 49 11.67 -21.58 2.02
CA THR A 49 12.52 -20.40 2.22
C THR A 49 11.74 -19.14 1.91
N VAL A 50 12.04 -18.05 2.59
CA VAL A 50 11.55 -16.72 2.21
C VAL A 50 12.71 -15.85 1.76
N ARG A 51 12.41 -14.63 1.31
CA ARG A 51 13.43 -13.67 0.90
C ARG A 51 14.27 -13.21 2.11
N GLU A 52 15.60 -13.20 1.96
CA GLU A 52 16.55 -12.86 3.03
C GLU A 52 16.32 -11.47 3.64
N GLU A 53 15.95 -10.50 2.80
CA GLU A 53 15.62 -9.13 3.21
C GLU A 53 14.40 -9.11 4.14
N PHE A 54 13.44 -9.99 3.89
CA PHE A 54 12.21 -10.11 4.68
C PHE A 54 12.47 -10.81 6.02
N GLU A 55 13.30 -11.87 6.05
CA GLU A 55 13.77 -12.49 7.30
C GLU A 55 14.56 -11.51 8.16
N THR A 56 15.42 -10.72 7.52
CA THR A 56 16.24 -9.74 8.23
C THR A 56 15.38 -8.64 8.85
N LEU A 57 14.39 -8.12 8.11
CA LEU A 57 13.45 -7.16 8.68
C LEU A 57 12.71 -7.73 9.89
N ASN A 58 12.23 -8.99 9.80
CA ASN A 58 11.60 -9.66 10.92
C ASN A 58 12.52 -9.72 12.14
N TYR A 59 13.76 -10.18 11.97
CA TYR A 59 14.76 -10.26 13.03
C TYR A 59 15.08 -8.90 13.66
N GLN A 60 14.97 -7.82 12.87
CA GLN A 60 15.19 -6.44 13.32
C GLN A 60 13.92 -5.73 13.80
N GLU A 61 12.83 -6.47 14.07
CA GLU A 61 11.53 -5.90 14.50
C GLU A 61 11.03 -4.82 13.53
N GLY A 62 11.20 -5.04 12.22
CA GLY A 62 10.80 -4.12 11.16
C GLY A 62 11.71 -2.91 11.01
N GLN A 63 12.75 -2.78 11.84
CA GLN A 63 13.71 -1.68 11.74
C GLN A 63 14.67 -1.90 10.58
N SER A 64 14.45 -1.13 9.52
CA SER A 64 15.42 -1.03 8.42
C SER A 64 16.58 -0.09 8.82
N GLN A 65 17.64 -0.64 9.41
CA GLN A 65 18.92 0.09 9.61
C GLN A 65 20.06 -0.41 8.72
N ASN A 66 19.78 -1.21 7.69
CA ASN A 66 20.80 -2.05 7.04
C ASN A 66 20.77 -2.03 5.50
N HIS A 67 21.80 -2.68 4.94
CA HIS A 67 22.05 -2.96 3.51
C HIS A 67 20.76 -3.20 2.71
N TYR A 68 19.85 -4.03 3.24
CA TYR A 68 18.61 -4.48 2.61
C TYR A 68 17.53 -3.40 2.37
N PHE A 69 17.69 -2.18 2.92
CA PHE A 69 16.80 -1.06 2.59
C PHE A 69 16.85 -0.70 1.11
N GLU A 70 18.02 -0.84 0.48
CA GLU A 70 18.20 -0.56 -0.95
C GLU A 70 17.44 -1.58 -1.81
N GLU A 71 17.50 -2.86 -1.45
CA GLU A 71 16.83 -3.97 -2.10
C GLU A 71 15.30 -3.85 -1.99
N LEU A 72 14.78 -3.50 -0.81
CA LEU A 72 13.34 -3.27 -0.61
C LEU A 72 12.86 -1.97 -1.29
N SER A 73 13.68 -0.93 -1.27
CA SER A 73 13.45 0.30 -2.03
C SER A 73 13.43 0.02 -3.53
N GLN A 74 14.30 -0.87 -4.02
CA GLN A 74 14.32 -1.30 -5.41
C GLN A 74 13.11 -2.16 -5.77
N LEU A 75 12.70 -3.09 -4.90
CA LEU A 75 11.50 -3.91 -5.04
C LEU A 75 10.25 -3.02 -5.20
N THR A 76 10.02 -2.11 -4.26
CA THR A 76 8.88 -1.18 -4.31
C THR A 76 8.94 -0.26 -5.52
N THR A 77 10.13 0.23 -5.88
CA THR A 77 10.32 1.07 -7.08
C THR A 77 10.00 0.31 -8.36
N ASN A 78 10.44 -0.96 -8.48
CA ASN A 78 10.15 -1.80 -9.64
C ASN A 78 8.67 -2.12 -9.73
N TYR A 79 8.07 -2.54 -8.61
CA TYR A 79 6.64 -2.80 -8.51
C TYR A 79 5.82 -1.60 -9.00
N LEU A 80 6.08 -0.40 -8.47
CA LEU A 80 5.41 0.83 -8.89
C LEU A 80 5.62 1.16 -10.38
N LYS A 81 6.80 0.88 -10.96
CA LYS A 81 7.07 1.12 -12.38
C LYS A 81 6.26 0.19 -13.29
N GLU A 82 6.04 -1.05 -12.85
CA GLU A 82 5.31 -2.07 -13.61
C GLU A 82 3.79 -1.89 -13.53
N LEU A 83 3.28 -1.23 -12.49
CA LEU A 83 1.87 -0.88 -12.39
C LEU A 83 1.41 0.04 -13.54
N LYS A 84 0.23 -0.28 -14.09
CA LYS A 84 -0.45 0.61 -15.04
C LYS A 84 -0.95 1.86 -14.30
N ASP A 85 -1.21 2.92 -15.05
CA ASP A 85 -1.68 4.18 -14.44
C ASP A 85 -2.99 4.04 -13.67
N SER A 86 -3.89 3.14 -14.09
CA SER A 86 -5.10 2.80 -13.34
C SER A 86 -4.80 2.14 -11.99
N ASP A 87 -3.80 1.26 -11.95
CA ASP A 87 -3.40 0.53 -10.75
C ASP A 87 -2.70 1.49 -9.78
N LYS A 88 -1.83 2.36 -10.30
CA LYS A 88 -1.23 3.46 -9.53
C LYS A 88 -2.29 4.35 -8.91
N THR A 89 -3.31 4.73 -9.68
CA THR A 89 -4.42 5.54 -9.16
C THR A 89 -5.13 4.82 -8.01
N ALA A 90 -5.47 3.54 -8.15
CA ALA A 90 -6.09 2.78 -7.07
C ALA A 90 -5.20 2.68 -5.82
N LEU A 91 -3.89 2.50 -6.01
CA LEU A 91 -2.92 2.52 -4.90
C LEU A 91 -2.89 3.89 -4.21
N CYS A 92 -3.05 4.99 -4.94
CA CYS A 92 -3.16 6.32 -4.33
C CYS A 92 -4.42 6.46 -3.47
N PHE A 93 -5.55 5.86 -3.87
CA PHE A 93 -6.75 5.83 -3.02
C PHE A 93 -6.51 5.03 -1.75
N CYS A 94 -5.84 3.88 -1.85
CA CYS A 94 -5.43 3.10 -0.69
C CYS A 94 -4.51 3.89 0.24
N LEU A 95 -3.50 4.58 -0.31
CA LEU A 95 -2.60 5.46 0.42
C LEU A 95 -3.35 6.55 1.19
N ILE A 96 -4.25 7.29 0.51
CA ILE A 96 -5.00 8.39 1.12
C ILE A 96 -5.99 7.89 2.17
N ASN A 97 -6.37 6.61 2.12
CA ASN A 97 -7.21 5.98 3.13
C ASN A 97 -6.47 5.75 4.46
N GLU A 98 -5.14 5.86 4.47
CA GLU A 98 -4.32 5.81 5.68
C GLU A 98 -4.27 7.16 6.39
N GLU A 99 -4.45 7.15 7.72
CA GLU A 99 -4.52 8.36 8.55
C GLU A 99 -3.32 9.29 8.37
N LYS A 100 -2.11 8.72 8.34
CA LYS A 100 -0.86 9.46 8.15
C LYS A 100 -0.88 10.30 6.87
N TYR A 101 -1.33 9.72 5.76
CA TYR A 101 -1.31 10.37 4.46
C TYR A 101 -2.55 11.24 4.23
N TYR A 102 -3.69 10.87 4.83
CA TYR A 102 -4.85 11.74 4.89
C TYR A 102 -4.56 13.03 5.65
N ASN A 103 -3.95 12.95 6.83
CA ASN A 103 -3.59 14.15 7.60
C ASN A 103 -2.58 15.02 6.85
N LYS A 104 -1.61 14.40 6.16
CA LYS A 104 -0.68 15.11 5.27
C LYS A 104 -1.41 15.83 4.12
N LEU A 105 -2.46 15.22 3.56
CA LEU A 105 -3.34 15.87 2.58
C LEU A 105 -4.07 17.08 3.20
N LEU A 106 -4.56 16.96 4.43
CA LEU A 106 -5.28 18.05 5.11
C LEU A 106 -4.41 19.30 5.31
N GLU A 107 -3.10 19.14 5.51
CA GLU A 107 -2.18 20.28 5.60
C GLU A 107 -2.23 21.18 4.35
N TYR A 108 -2.53 20.64 3.16
CA TYR A 108 -2.71 21.44 1.93
C TYR A 108 -4.07 22.15 1.87
N VAL A 109 -5.06 21.69 2.65
CA VAL A 109 -6.44 22.22 2.65
C VAL A 109 -6.63 23.28 3.74
N GLU A 110 -5.94 23.14 4.88
CA GLU A 110 -6.07 24.04 6.05
C GLU A 110 -5.52 25.45 5.83
N GLU A 111 -4.74 25.70 4.77
CA GLU A 111 -4.22 27.04 4.45
C GLU A 111 -5.29 28.03 3.92
N GLU A 112 -6.49 27.56 3.60
CA GLU A 112 -7.57 28.40 3.09
C GLU A 112 -8.84 28.32 3.96
N ASP A 113 -9.30 29.46 4.49
CA ASP A 113 -10.57 29.57 5.22
C ASP A 113 -11.72 28.89 4.46
N SER A 114 -12.36 27.91 5.10
CA SER A 114 -13.59 27.26 4.62
C SER A 114 -14.72 27.60 5.58
N ASP A 115 -15.72 28.33 5.10
CA ASP A 115 -16.84 28.80 5.92
C ASP A 115 -17.88 27.70 6.21
N THR A 116 -17.84 26.59 5.47
CA THR A 116 -18.79 25.48 5.57
C THR A 116 -18.15 24.11 5.35
N MET A 117 -18.77 23.05 5.89
CA MET A 117 -18.32 21.67 5.71
C MET A 117 -18.38 21.22 4.24
N GLU A 118 -19.39 21.64 3.48
CA GLU A 118 -19.49 21.33 2.04
C GLU A 118 -18.32 21.90 1.24
N GLN A 119 -17.88 23.12 1.58
CA GLN A 119 -16.70 23.72 0.97
C GLN A 119 -15.43 22.94 1.34
N TYR A 120 -15.33 22.48 2.59
CA TYR A 120 -14.21 21.67 3.05
C TYR A 120 -14.13 20.32 2.30
N ASP A 121 -15.24 19.59 2.19
CA ASP A 121 -15.31 18.32 1.44
C ASP A 121 -14.98 18.51 -0.05
N CYS A 122 -15.44 19.62 -0.65
CA CYS A 122 -15.09 19.99 -2.01
C CYS A 122 -13.59 20.28 -2.16
N LYS A 123 -12.96 20.98 -1.21
CA LYS A 123 -11.52 21.27 -1.24
C LYS A 123 -10.70 19.98 -1.14
N ILE A 124 -11.04 19.09 -0.21
CA ILE A 124 -10.40 17.78 -0.09
C ILE A 124 -10.53 16.98 -1.38
N GLY A 125 -11.75 16.88 -1.94
CA GLY A 125 -11.97 16.16 -3.19
C GLY A 125 -11.16 16.73 -4.36
N ARG A 126 -11.03 18.07 -4.42
CA ARG A 126 -10.19 18.75 -5.41
C ARG A 126 -8.70 18.48 -5.20
N GLU A 127 -8.20 18.49 -3.98
CA GLU A 127 -6.79 18.18 -3.70
C GLU A 127 -6.46 16.72 -4.00
N ILE A 128 -7.34 15.78 -3.66
CA ILE A 128 -7.20 14.37 -4.06
C ILE A 128 -7.15 14.26 -5.57
N ALA A 129 -8.09 14.89 -6.28
CA ALA A 129 -8.10 14.89 -7.74
C ALA A 129 -6.83 15.56 -8.31
N ARG A 130 -6.38 16.67 -7.73
CA ARG A 130 -5.16 17.35 -8.13
C ARG A 130 -3.98 16.40 -8.01
N LEU A 131 -3.75 15.79 -6.85
CA LEU A 131 -2.62 14.88 -6.63
C LEU A 131 -2.67 13.65 -7.55
N ILE A 132 -3.85 13.05 -7.73
CA ILE A 132 -4.01 11.82 -8.50
C ILE A 132 -3.90 12.07 -10.01
N TYR A 133 -4.35 13.21 -10.51
CA TYR A 133 -4.40 13.51 -11.95
C TYR A 133 -3.35 14.54 -12.40
N GLN A 134 -2.46 15.01 -11.52
CA GLN A 134 -1.33 15.84 -11.89
C GLN A 134 -0.38 15.08 -12.84
N GLU A 135 0.13 15.76 -13.87
CA GLU A 135 0.91 15.13 -14.95
C GLU A 135 2.19 14.41 -14.48
N ASP A 136 2.82 14.87 -13.40
CA ASP A 136 4.09 14.30 -12.91
C ASP A 136 3.90 13.22 -11.83
N LYS A 137 2.76 13.19 -11.10
CA LYS A 137 2.46 12.34 -9.91
C LYS A 137 3.64 12.09 -8.93
N LYS A 138 4.75 12.82 -9.04
CA LYS A 138 6.04 12.39 -8.50
C LYS A 138 6.02 12.32 -6.99
N GLU A 139 5.50 13.37 -6.36
CA GLU A 139 5.31 13.43 -4.91
C GLU A 139 4.42 12.30 -4.39
N LEU A 140 3.29 12.06 -5.07
CA LEU A 140 2.36 11.00 -4.69
C LEU A 140 2.95 9.60 -4.88
N MET A 141 3.79 9.40 -5.90
CA MET A 141 4.51 8.14 -6.13
C MET A 141 5.60 7.90 -5.08
N GLU A 142 6.29 8.95 -4.62
CA GLU A 142 7.21 8.83 -3.49
C GLU A 142 6.46 8.48 -2.20
N TRP A 143 5.29 9.06 -1.95
CA TRP A 143 4.47 8.68 -0.78
C TRP A 143 3.96 7.23 -0.90
N CYS A 144 3.56 6.80 -2.11
CA CYS A 144 3.22 5.40 -2.34
C CYS A 144 4.41 4.49 -2.04
N LYS A 145 5.62 4.87 -2.46
CA LYS A 145 6.82 4.10 -2.17
C LYS A 145 7.08 4.01 -0.66
N GLU A 146 7.06 5.13 0.05
CA GLU A 146 7.22 5.18 1.52
C GLU A 146 6.17 4.30 2.21
N PHE A 147 4.91 4.40 1.82
CA PHE A 147 3.82 3.59 2.34
C PHE A 147 4.03 2.09 2.12
N LEU A 148 4.41 1.70 0.91
CA LEU A 148 4.66 0.29 0.59
C LEU A 148 5.86 -0.27 1.36
N MET A 149 6.91 0.54 1.58
CA MET A 149 8.05 0.14 2.39
C MET A 149 7.68 -0.01 3.86
N ASP A 150 6.95 0.96 4.42
CA ASP A 150 6.42 0.90 5.79
C ASP A 150 5.55 -0.37 5.98
N LEU A 151 4.70 -0.67 5.00
CA LEU A 151 3.86 -1.87 4.99
C LEU A 151 4.68 -3.17 5.00
N ILE A 152 5.69 -3.28 4.14
CA ILE A 152 6.57 -4.46 4.11
C ILE A 152 7.28 -4.63 5.45
N SER A 153 7.79 -3.54 6.02
CA SER A 153 8.42 -3.56 7.36
C SER A 153 7.44 -4.04 8.44
N ILE A 154 6.24 -3.49 8.51
CA ILE A 154 5.23 -3.92 9.49
C ILE A 154 4.85 -5.38 9.26
N PHE A 155 4.53 -5.76 8.03
CA PHE A 155 4.12 -7.11 7.68
C PHE A 155 5.20 -8.15 8.03
N SER A 156 6.48 -7.80 7.88
CA SER A 156 7.58 -8.68 8.27
C SER A 156 7.57 -9.02 9.76
N THR A 157 7.09 -8.12 10.63
CA THR A 157 7.03 -8.35 12.08
C THR A 157 5.88 -9.24 12.54
N GLU A 158 4.95 -9.57 11.64
CA GLU A 158 3.76 -10.38 11.96
C GLU A 158 4.04 -11.89 11.92
N PHE A 159 5.25 -12.30 11.50
CA PHE A 159 5.64 -13.69 11.35
C PHE A 159 6.74 -14.09 12.34
N ASP A 160 6.87 -15.37 12.61
CA ASP A 160 8.05 -15.95 13.25
C ASP A 160 8.77 -16.82 12.21
N PHE A 161 9.94 -16.38 11.75
CA PHE A 161 10.75 -17.11 10.77
C PHE A 161 11.83 -17.98 11.41
N SER A 162 11.78 -18.22 12.72
CA SER A 162 12.69 -19.19 13.38
C SER A 162 12.52 -20.62 12.87
N LEU A 163 11.32 -20.94 12.35
CA LEU A 163 11.01 -22.18 11.65
C LEU A 163 10.11 -21.87 10.45
N ILE A 164 10.59 -22.16 9.24
CA ILE A 164 9.83 -21.96 8.01
C ILE A 164 9.34 -23.33 7.51
N ASP A 165 8.06 -23.58 7.66
CA ASP A 165 7.41 -24.86 7.30
C ASP A 165 6.02 -24.64 6.68
N GLU A 166 5.24 -25.72 6.52
CA GLU A 166 3.89 -25.63 5.95
C GLU A 166 2.96 -24.70 6.76
N SER A 167 3.17 -24.58 8.07
CA SER A 167 2.39 -23.66 8.92
C SER A 167 2.66 -22.19 8.61
N THR A 168 3.87 -21.86 8.14
CA THR A 168 4.22 -20.51 7.65
C THR A 168 3.39 -20.15 6.43
N LYS A 169 3.13 -21.10 5.52
CA LYS A 169 2.30 -20.88 4.34
C LYS A 169 0.85 -20.54 4.71
N TYR A 170 0.26 -21.29 5.65
CA TYR A 170 -1.11 -21.00 6.11
C TYR A 170 -1.18 -19.65 6.83
N SER A 171 -0.23 -19.37 7.72
CA SER A 171 -0.17 -18.08 8.43
C SER A 171 0.01 -16.91 7.46
N LEU A 172 0.81 -17.09 6.40
CA LEU A 172 1.01 -16.08 5.36
C LEU A 172 -0.30 -15.77 4.63
N GLU A 173 -1.02 -16.79 4.18
CA GLU A 173 -2.29 -16.57 3.48
C GLU A 173 -3.37 -15.97 4.38
N ASP A 174 -3.41 -16.36 5.65
CA ASP A 174 -4.34 -15.78 6.63
C ASP A 174 -4.05 -14.28 6.84
N ASN A 175 -2.79 -13.90 7.11
CA ASN A 175 -2.41 -12.50 7.28
C ASN A 175 -2.62 -11.68 5.98
N LEU A 176 -2.30 -12.22 4.80
CA LEU A 176 -2.56 -11.55 3.52
C LEU A 176 -4.06 -11.28 3.31
N ASN A 177 -4.95 -12.16 3.77
CA ASN A 177 -6.40 -11.96 3.68
C ASN A 177 -6.89 -10.81 4.60
N GLU A 178 -6.24 -10.60 5.75
CA GLU A 178 -6.55 -9.44 6.62
C GLU A 178 -6.23 -8.13 5.89
N TYR A 179 -5.09 -8.04 5.22
CA TYR A 179 -4.69 -6.87 4.42
C TYR A 179 -5.61 -6.63 3.22
N LYS A 180 -6.17 -7.69 2.63
CA LYS A 180 -7.12 -7.59 1.53
C LYS A 180 -8.45 -6.94 1.93
N THR A 181 -8.85 -7.12 3.19
CA THR A 181 -10.16 -6.70 3.72
C THR A 181 -10.06 -5.51 4.68
N ARG A 182 -8.87 -4.92 4.79
CA ARG A 182 -8.58 -3.82 5.71
C ARG A 182 -9.33 -2.57 5.27
N ASP A 183 -10.48 -2.32 5.90
CA ASP A 183 -11.19 -1.04 5.83
C ASP A 183 -10.44 -0.05 6.73
N PHE A 184 -9.46 0.67 6.17
CA PHE A 184 -8.97 1.87 6.82
C PHE A 184 -10.02 2.97 6.65
N MET A 185 -10.31 3.72 7.72
CA MET A 185 -11.27 4.82 7.80
C MET A 185 -12.68 4.62 7.19
N ASN A 186 -13.68 4.52 8.08
CA ASN A 186 -15.02 4.99 7.78
C ASN A 186 -15.00 6.52 7.64
N PHE A 187 -14.71 7.05 6.47
CA PHE A 187 -15.07 8.44 6.20
C PHE A 187 -16.58 8.58 6.38
N PRO A 188 -17.05 9.55 7.19
CA PRO A 188 -18.41 10.01 7.08
C PRO A 188 -18.50 10.90 5.84
N ILE A 189 -18.18 10.37 4.65
CA ILE A 189 -18.78 10.94 3.45
C ILE A 189 -20.27 10.69 3.68
N ARG A 190 -21.07 11.72 3.91
CA ARG A 190 -22.53 11.60 4.01
C ARG A 190 -23.15 12.11 2.73
#